data_AF-A0AAV6WT31-F1
#
_entry.id   AF-A0AAV6WT31-F1
#
_cell.length_a   1.000
_cell.length_b   1.000
_cell.length_c   1.000
_cell.angle_alpha   90.00
_cell.angle_beta   90.00
_cell.angle_gamma   90.00
#
_symmetry.space_group_name_H-M   'P 1'
#
loop_
_entity.id
_entity.type
_entity.pdbx_description
1 polymer ?
#
loop_
_entity_poly.entity_id
_entity_poly.type
_entity_poly.pdbx_seq_one_letter_code
_entity_poly.pdbx_strand_id
1 'polypeptide(L)'
;MENSVMNIPEGQEQMSRLIDFNGWSFDNNVPIKTARDVIQILQNHYPERLAIVILYNPPRILEAFWKKMFQKIKFAYPTNKDSVELMKSFFDTENLPSEFGGKATLRYDHEEFSRLMAQDDVKTAAFWGLDYNSFQDTKDKCKPEANTEQMSLVSPAS
;
A
#
# COMPACT_ATOMS: atom_id res chain seq x y z
N MET A 1 -5.90 4.73 -0.20
CA MET A 1 -6.73 3.64 0.41
C MET A 1 -8.21 3.96 0.27
N GLU A 2 -8.62 5.19 0.60
CA GLU A 2 -9.99 5.66 0.40
C GLU A 2 -10.42 5.52 -1.07
N ASN A 3 -9.58 5.91 -2.03
CA ASN A 3 -9.88 5.76 -3.47
C ASN A 3 -10.18 4.30 -3.86
N SER A 4 -9.48 3.33 -3.27
CA SER A 4 -9.73 1.90 -3.53
C SER A 4 -11.08 1.42 -3.00
N VAL A 5 -11.58 2.04 -1.93
CA VAL A 5 -12.91 1.75 -1.36
C VAL A 5 -14.01 2.45 -2.15
N MET A 6 -13.73 3.65 -2.66
CA MET A 6 -14.66 4.44 -3.47
C MET A 6 -14.87 3.85 -4.87
N ASN A 7 -13.83 3.23 -5.44
CA ASN A 7 -13.85 2.64 -6.79
C ASN A 7 -14.19 1.14 -6.79
N ILE A 8 -14.77 0.59 -5.71
CA ILE A 8 -15.26 -0.78 -5.75
C ILE A 8 -16.47 -0.84 -6.69
N PRO A 9 -16.48 -1.72 -7.71
CA PRO A 9 -17.61 -1.84 -8.63
C PRO A 9 -18.92 -2.13 -7.91
N GLU A 10 -20.02 -1.61 -8.46
CA GLU A 10 -21.36 -1.85 -7.91
C GLU A 10 -21.67 -3.35 -7.87
N GLY A 11 -22.05 -3.87 -6.70
CA GLY A 11 -22.26 -5.30 -6.46
C GLY A 11 -21.04 -6.07 -5.96
N GLN A 12 -19.86 -5.45 -5.86
CA GLN A 12 -18.71 -5.99 -5.17
C GLN A 12 -18.55 -5.28 -3.82
N GLU A 13 -18.47 -6.03 -2.73
CA GLU A 13 -18.44 -5.44 -1.37
C GLU A 13 -17.05 -5.50 -0.73
N GLN A 14 -16.16 -6.35 -1.28
CA GLN A 14 -14.90 -6.70 -0.64
C GLN A 14 -13.70 -6.63 -1.61
N MET A 15 -12.56 -6.17 -1.08
CA MET A 15 -11.27 -6.06 -1.77
C MET A 15 -10.25 -7.06 -1.19
N SER A 16 -9.41 -7.61 -2.07
CA SER A 16 -8.22 -8.39 -1.72
C SER A 16 -7.00 -7.48 -1.70
N ARG A 17 -6.04 -7.73 -0.80
CA ARG A 17 -4.75 -7.01 -0.78
C ARG A 17 -3.57 -7.97 -0.87
N LEU A 18 -2.55 -7.54 -1.60
CA LEU A 18 -1.23 -8.18 -1.66
C LEU A 18 -0.20 -7.24 -1.04
N ILE A 19 0.61 -7.75 -0.11
CA ILE A 19 1.72 -7.01 0.50
C ILE A 19 2.99 -7.79 0.21
N ASP A 20 3.92 -7.18 -0.53
CA ASP A 20 5.21 -7.78 -0.85
C ASP A 20 6.27 -7.49 0.23
N PHE A 21 6.90 -8.55 0.73
CA PHE A 21 8.02 -8.49 1.68
C PHE A 21 9.35 -8.89 1.04
N ASN A 22 9.43 -9.03 -0.29
CA ASN A 22 10.71 -9.19 -0.97
C ASN A 22 11.67 -8.05 -0.60
N GLY A 23 12.92 -8.40 -0.26
CA GLY A 23 13.91 -7.42 0.21
C GLY A 23 13.73 -6.98 1.67
N TRP A 24 12.79 -7.59 2.42
CA TRP A 24 12.66 -7.32 3.84
C TRP A 24 13.85 -7.85 4.65
N SER A 25 14.43 -7.00 5.49
CA SER A 25 15.56 -7.24 6.37
C SER A 25 15.44 -6.38 7.63
N PHE A 26 16.02 -6.83 8.75
CA PHE A 26 15.98 -6.09 10.01
C PHE A 26 16.68 -4.72 9.97
N ASP A 27 17.61 -4.53 9.03
CA ASP A 27 18.43 -3.32 8.93
C ASP A 27 17.85 -2.27 7.96
N ASN A 28 16.94 -2.64 7.05
CA ASN A 28 16.45 -1.75 5.98
C ASN A 28 14.92 -1.72 5.82
N ASN A 29 14.15 -2.14 6.82
CA ASN A 29 12.70 -2.26 6.66
C ASN A 29 11.87 -1.83 7.86
N VAL A 30 10.58 -1.72 7.58
CA VAL A 30 9.53 -1.33 8.52
C VAL A 30 9.57 -2.21 9.77
N PRO A 31 9.68 -1.62 10.99
CA PRO A 31 9.62 -2.36 12.24
C PRO A 31 8.33 -3.19 12.34
N ILE A 32 8.43 -4.37 12.95
CA ILE A 32 7.31 -5.31 13.14
C ILE A 32 6.10 -4.62 13.81
N LYS A 33 6.36 -3.68 14.73
CA LYS A 33 5.33 -2.87 15.39
C LYS A 33 4.52 -2.05 14.39
N THR A 34 5.18 -1.36 13.47
CA THR A 34 4.52 -0.55 12.45
C THR A 34 3.71 -1.43 11.49
N ALA A 35 4.25 -2.58 11.07
CA ALA A 35 3.49 -3.54 10.25
C ALA A 35 2.22 -4.03 10.97
N ARG A 36 2.31 -4.26 12.29
CA ARG A 36 1.15 -4.60 13.12
C ARG A 36 0.13 -3.45 13.17
N ASP A 37 0.57 -2.22 13.38
CA ASP A 37 -0.32 -1.06 13.48
C ASP A 37 -1.08 -0.85 12.16
N VAL A 38 -0.40 -0.98 11.02
CA VAL A 38 -1.05 -0.92 9.70
C VAL A 38 -2.13 -1.98 9.59
N ILE A 39 -1.83 -3.24 9.91
CA ILE A 39 -2.83 -4.32 9.83
C ILE A 39 -4.00 -4.07 10.78
N GLN A 40 -3.74 -3.54 11.98
CA GLN A 40 -4.76 -3.23 12.96
C GLN A 40 -5.68 -2.09 12.49
N ILE A 41 -5.13 -1.07 11.82
CA ILE A 41 -5.90 0.00 11.18
C ILE A 41 -6.77 -0.57 10.06
N LEU A 42 -6.20 -1.43 9.19
CA LEU A 42 -6.94 -2.06 8.09
C LEU A 42 -8.18 -2.83 8.56
N GLN A 43 -8.11 -3.45 9.73
CA GLN A 43 -9.23 -4.21 10.29
C GLN A 43 -10.25 -3.36 11.01
N ASN A 44 -9.80 -2.39 11.81
CA ASN A 44 -10.71 -1.59 12.63
C ASN A 44 -11.56 -0.63 11.79
N HIS A 45 -11.03 -0.13 10.67
CA HIS A 45 -11.75 0.82 9.82
C HIS A 45 -12.47 0.17 8.62
N TYR A 46 -12.10 -1.06 8.22
CA TYR A 46 -12.67 -1.70 7.02
C TYR A 46 -12.95 -3.21 7.19
N PRO A 47 -13.60 -3.66 8.29
CA PRO A 47 -13.74 -5.09 8.59
C PRO A 47 -14.61 -5.85 7.56
N GLU A 48 -15.65 -5.20 7.03
CA GLU A 48 -16.58 -5.79 6.06
C GLU A 48 -16.10 -5.69 4.61
N ARG A 49 -15.19 -4.74 4.33
CA ARG A 49 -14.67 -4.50 2.98
C ARG A 49 -13.38 -5.25 2.67
N LEU A 50 -12.78 -5.90 3.66
CA LEU A 50 -11.57 -6.68 3.47
C LEU A 50 -11.91 -8.17 3.29
N ALA A 51 -11.78 -8.69 2.08
CA ALA A 51 -11.97 -10.12 1.80
C ALA A 51 -10.80 -10.93 2.37
N ILE A 52 -9.59 -10.58 1.92
CA ILE A 52 -8.37 -11.30 2.28
C ILE A 52 -7.13 -10.40 2.16
N VAL A 53 -6.11 -10.69 2.95
CA VAL A 53 -4.77 -10.10 2.80
C VAL A 53 -3.79 -11.22 2.56
N ILE A 54 -3.05 -11.14 1.46
CA ILE A 54 -1.97 -12.06 1.13
C ILE A 54 -0.64 -11.36 1.41
N LEU A 55 0.16 -11.94 2.30
CA LEU A 55 1.53 -11.52 2.56
C LEU A 55 2.45 -12.37 1.69
N TYR A 56 3.15 -11.73 0.76
CA TYR A 56 4.04 -12.38 -0.18
C TYR A 56 5.49 -12.36 0.32
N ASN A 57 6.10 -13.55 0.38
CA ASN A 57 7.44 -13.80 0.91
C ASN A 57 7.76 -13.16 2.28
N PRO A 58 6.86 -13.23 3.29
CA PRO A 58 7.12 -12.59 4.57
C PRO A 58 8.17 -13.34 5.41
N PRO A 59 8.89 -12.64 6.30
CA PRO A 59 9.74 -13.27 7.30
C PRO A 59 8.97 -14.27 8.16
N ARG A 60 9.51 -15.49 8.32
CA ARG A 60 8.85 -16.58 9.06
C ARG A 60 8.47 -16.23 10.50
N ILE A 61 9.24 -15.35 11.16
CA ILE A 61 8.92 -14.88 12.52
C ILE A 61 7.55 -14.18 12.59
N LEU A 62 7.14 -13.55 11.49
CA LEU A 62 5.87 -12.83 11.42
C LEU A 62 4.69 -13.74 11.12
N GLU A 63 4.93 -14.87 10.45
CA GLU A 63 3.88 -15.83 10.10
C GLU A 63 3.20 -16.40 11.35
N ALA A 64 4.00 -16.83 12.35
CA ALA A 64 3.47 -17.38 13.60
C ALA A 64 2.61 -16.36 14.36
N PHE A 65 3.03 -15.09 14.33
CA PHE A 65 2.31 -13.99 14.99
C PHE A 65 0.97 -13.71 14.31
N TRP A 66 0.94 -13.62 12.99
CA TRP A 66 -0.25 -13.26 12.23
C TRP A 66 -1.26 -14.39 12.05
N LYS A 67 -0.81 -15.65 11.96
CA LYS A 67 -1.74 -16.80 11.97
C LYS A 67 -2.63 -16.82 13.20
N LYS A 68 -2.08 -16.44 14.37
CA LYS A 68 -2.82 -16.45 15.63
C LYS A 68 -3.81 -15.30 15.74
N MET A 69 -3.45 -14.14 15.21
CA MET A 69 -4.26 -12.93 15.37
C MET A 69 -5.31 -12.78 14.27
N PHE A 70 -5.07 -13.28 13.05
CA PHE A 70 -5.84 -12.86 11.88
C PHE A 70 -6.17 -14.00 10.92
N GLN A 71 -7.45 -14.41 10.92
CA GLN A 71 -7.94 -15.52 10.09
C GLN A 71 -8.01 -15.19 8.58
N LYS A 72 -8.15 -13.90 8.23
CA LYS A 72 -8.20 -13.42 6.84
C LYS A 72 -6.82 -13.20 6.21
N ILE A 73 -5.72 -13.52 6.91
CA ILE A 73 -4.37 -13.42 6.37
C ILE A 73 -3.95 -14.77 5.78
N LYS A 74 -3.45 -14.73 4.54
CA LYS A 74 -2.78 -15.84 3.88
C LYS A 74 -1.34 -15.48 3.57
N PHE A 75 -0.53 -16.50 3.39
CA PHE A 75 0.90 -16.38 3.14
C PHE A 75 1.17 -17.01 1.77
N ALA A 76 1.88 -16.28 0.92
CA ALA A 76 2.31 -16.75 -0.39
C ALA A 76 3.84 -16.71 -0.48
N TYR A 77 4.43 -17.75 -1.08
CA TYR A 77 5.87 -17.87 -1.25
C TYR A 77 6.23 -18.13 -2.72
N PRO A 78 7.29 -17.50 -3.27
CA PRO A 78 7.60 -17.55 -4.72
C PRO A 78 7.81 -18.95 -5.30
N THR A 79 8.34 -19.88 -4.50
CA THR A 79 8.73 -21.22 -4.95
C THR A 79 7.71 -22.30 -4.57
N ASN A 80 6.59 -21.92 -3.94
CA ASN A 80 5.59 -22.85 -3.45
C ASN A 80 4.41 -22.94 -4.44
N LYS A 81 4.09 -24.15 -4.91
CA LYS A 81 3.00 -24.38 -5.88
C LYS A 81 1.63 -24.00 -5.33
N ASP A 82 1.36 -24.30 -4.07
CA ASP A 82 0.11 -23.95 -3.39
C ASP A 82 -0.05 -22.42 -3.30
N SER A 83 1.06 -21.68 -3.15
CA SER A 83 1.06 -20.22 -3.17
C SER A 83 0.70 -19.66 -4.55
N VAL A 84 1.16 -20.29 -5.63
CA VAL A 84 0.79 -19.88 -6.99
C VAL A 84 -0.70 -20.12 -7.25
N GLU A 85 -1.25 -21.25 -6.80
CA GLU A 85 -2.68 -21.53 -6.91
C GLU A 85 -3.53 -20.57 -6.06
N LEU A 86 -3.06 -20.27 -4.84
CA LEU A 86 -3.65 -19.26 -3.98
C LEU A 86 -3.70 -17.89 -4.69
N MET A 87 -2.59 -17.44 -5.30
CA MET A 87 -2.57 -16.17 -6.03
C MET A 87 -3.57 -16.16 -7.19
N LYS A 88 -3.67 -17.25 -7.96
CA LYS A 88 -4.61 -17.36 -9.09
C LYS A 88 -6.08 -17.42 -8.69
N SER A 89 -6.39 -17.89 -7.48
CA SER A 89 -7.78 -17.94 -7.00
C SER A 89 -8.31 -16.59 -6.51
N PHE A 90 -7.42 -15.69 -6.06
CA PHE A 90 -7.82 -14.37 -5.56
C PHE A 90 -7.52 -13.21 -6.52
N PHE A 91 -6.62 -13.40 -7.48
CA PHE A 91 -6.21 -12.37 -8.43
C PHE A 91 -6.33 -12.86 -9.87
N ASP A 92 -6.79 -11.98 -10.75
CA ASP A 92 -6.80 -12.23 -12.19
C ASP A 92 -5.37 -12.32 -12.71
N THR A 93 -5.06 -13.44 -13.36
CA THR A 93 -3.70 -13.74 -13.84
C THR A 93 -3.26 -12.80 -14.96
N GLU A 94 -4.20 -12.26 -15.76
CA GLU A 94 -3.88 -11.31 -16.83
C GLU A 94 -3.44 -9.95 -16.29
N ASN A 95 -3.96 -9.57 -15.11
CA ASN A 95 -3.69 -8.28 -14.45
C ASN A 95 -2.63 -8.37 -13.34
N LEU A 96 -2.33 -9.57 -12.84
CA LEU A 96 -1.32 -9.79 -11.82
C LEU A 96 0.10 -9.68 -12.43
N PRO A 97 1.03 -8.95 -11.81
CA PRO A 97 2.43 -8.90 -12.25
C PRO A 97 3.08 -10.28 -12.31
N SER A 98 4.00 -10.45 -13.28
CA SER A 98 4.70 -11.73 -13.50
C SER A 98 5.54 -12.20 -12.31
N GLU A 99 6.07 -11.27 -11.51
CA GLU A 99 6.79 -11.56 -10.26
C GLU A 99 5.93 -12.30 -9.21
N PHE A 100 4.61 -12.13 -9.27
CA PHE A 100 3.65 -12.82 -8.40
C PHE A 100 2.98 -14.03 -9.07
N GLY A 101 3.46 -14.44 -10.24
CA GLY A 101 2.94 -15.59 -10.99
C GLY A 101 1.83 -15.26 -11.99
N GLY A 102 1.63 -13.98 -12.31
CA GLY A 102 0.72 -13.52 -13.36
C GLY A 102 1.38 -13.33 -14.72
N LYS A 103 0.70 -12.59 -15.61
CA LYS A 103 1.15 -12.29 -16.98
C LYS A 103 1.35 -10.80 -17.25
N ALA A 104 0.90 -9.93 -16.35
CA ALA A 104 1.03 -8.50 -16.54
C ALA A 104 2.50 -8.09 -16.48
N THR A 105 2.90 -7.25 -17.43
CA THR A 105 4.17 -6.51 -17.35
C THR A 105 3.85 -5.11 -16.84
N LEU A 106 3.83 -4.95 -15.53
CA LEU A 106 3.58 -3.65 -14.91
C LEU A 106 4.90 -2.90 -14.78
N ARG A 107 5.03 -1.76 -15.46
CA ARG A 107 6.09 -0.78 -15.18
C ARG A 107 5.45 0.40 -14.48
N TYR A 108 5.95 0.74 -13.30
CA TYR A 108 5.46 1.89 -12.56
C TYR A 108 5.81 3.18 -13.31
N ASP A 109 4.78 3.94 -13.68
CA ASP A 109 4.90 5.30 -14.22
C ASP A 109 4.33 6.27 -13.19
N HIS A 110 5.22 7.09 -12.61
CA HIS A 110 4.86 8.03 -11.56
C HIS A 110 3.96 9.16 -12.06
N GLU A 111 4.16 9.62 -13.29
CA GLU A 111 3.41 10.74 -13.86
C GLU A 111 1.97 10.32 -14.14
N GLU A 112 1.80 9.17 -14.79
CA GLU A 112 0.47 8.64 -15.08
C GLU A 112 -0.28 8.28 -13.79
N PHE A 113 0.40 7.67 -12.82
CA PHE A 113 -0.20 7.38 -11.51
C PHE A 113 -0.68 8.65 -10.80
N SER A 114 0.14 9.69 -10.76
CA SER A 114 -0.20 10.95 -10.10
C SER A 114 -1.37 11.66 -10.78
N ARG A 115 -1.41 11.62 -12.11
CA ARG A 115 -2.52 12.18 -12.91
C ARG A 115 -3.85 11.48 -12.60
N LEU A 116 -3.85 10.15 -12.55
CA LEU A 116 -5.05 9.36 -12.23
C LEU A 116 -5.52 9.61 -10.79
N MET A 117 -4.59 9.68 -9.83
CA MET A 117 -4.91 10.00 -8.44
C MET A 117 -5.58 11.36 -8.29
N ALA A 118 -5.08 12.40 -8.96
CA ALA A 118 -5.69 13.73 -8.92
C ALA A 118 -7.12 13.75 -9.50
N GLN A 119 -7.40 12.92 -10.51
CA GLN A 119 -8.74 12.79 -11.08
C GLN A 119 -9.70 12.10 -10.10
N ASP A 120 -9.24 11.08 -9.39
CA ASP A 120 -10.04 10.38 -8.40
C ASP A 120 -10.32 11.23 -7.15
N ASP A 121 -9.38 12.09 -6.75
CA ASP A 121 -9.60 13.05 -5.66
C ASP A 121 -10.71 14.04 -6.01
N VAL A 122 -10.75 14.52 -7.27
CA VAL A 122 -11.84 15.40 -7.77
C VAL A 122 -13.19 14.69 -7.76
N LYS A 123 -13.25 13.42 -8.23
CA LYS A 123 -14.49 12.62 -8.19
C LYS A 123 -14.97 12.37 -6.76
N THR A 124 -14.03 12.07 -5.86
CA THR A 124 -14.31 11.80 -4.45
C THR A 124 -14.84 13.07 -3.77
N ALA A 125 -14.22 14.22 -4.01
CA ALA A 125 -14.72 15.51 -3.50
C ALA A 125 -16.12 15.83 -4.01
N ALA A 126 -16.40 15.57 -5.30
CA ALA A 126 -17.72 15.75 -5.89
C ALA A 126 -18.76 14.79 -5.28
N PHE A 127 -18.40 13.53 -5.03
CA PHE A 127 -19.28 12.53 -4.39
C PHE A 127 -19.67 12.94 -2.97
N TRP A 128 -18.72 13.45 -2.18
CA TRP A 128 -18.98 13.88 -0.80
C TRP A 128 -19.54 15.30 -0.68
N GLY A 129 -19.71 16.02 -1.79
CA GLY A 129 -20.23 17.40 -1.80
C GLY A 129 -19.33 18.39 -1.07
N LEU A 130 -18.02 18.14 -1.00
CA LEU A 130 -17.07 19.03 -0.33
C LEU A 130 -16.70 20.17 -1.28
N ASP A 131 -17.01 21.41 -0.88
CA ASP A 131 -16.65 22.60 -1.64
C ASP A 131 -15.12 22.68 -1.81
N TYR A 132 -14.68 22.68 -3.07
CA TYR A 132 -13.27 22.64 -3.51
C TYR A 132 -12.39 23.77 -2.91
N ASN A 133 -13.01 24.84 -2.42
CA ASN A 133 -12.34 26.01 -1.83
C ASN A 133 -11.62 25.71 -0.49
N SER A 134 -11.93 24.59 0.18
CA SER A 134 -11.29 24.22 1.45
C SER A 134 -9.90 23.56 1.31
N PHE A 135 -9.56 23.04 0.12
CA PHE A 135 -8.27 22.36 -0.12
C PHE A 135 -7.12 23.29 -0.55
N GLN A 136 -7.41 24.49 -1.06
CA GLN A 136 -6.38 25.48 -1.36
C GLN A 136 -5.76 26.07 -0.08
N ASP A 137 -6.57 26.26 0.97
CA ASP A 137 -6.17 26.89 2.23
C ASP A 137 -5.17 26.04 3.05
N THR A 138 -5.06 24.74 2.75
CA THR A 138 -4.08 23.83 3.38
C THR A 138 -2.79 23.67 2.58
N LYS A 139 -2.80 23.91 1.26
CA LYS A 139 -1.57 23.91 0.45
C LYS A 139 -0.71 25.15 0.69
N ASP A 140 -1.33 26.32 0.93
CA ASP A 140 -0.59 27.54 1.27
C ASP A 140 0.08 27.49 2.66
N LYS A 141 -0.41 26.64 3.57
CA LYS A 141 0.21 26.41 4.89
C LYS A 141 1.37 25.42 4.87
N CYS A 142 1.58 24.68 3.78
CA CYS A 142 2.63 23.67 3.65
C CYS A 142 3.72 24.13 2.66
N LYS A 143 4.08 25.42 2.71
CA LYS A 143 5.31 25.91 2.11
C LYS A 143 6.42 25.73 3.15
N PRO A 144 7.44 24.88 2.94
CA PRO A 144 8.58 24.87 3.84
C PRO A 144 9.26 26.24 3.76
N GLU A 145 9.33 26.94 4.90
CA GLU A 145 10.26 28.06 5.05
C GLU A 145 11.66 27.51 4.78
N ALA A 146 12.30 28.01 3.72
CA ALA A 146 13.67 27.67 3.39
C ALA A 146 14.60 28.31 4.44
N ASN A 147 14.79 27.64 5.58
CA ASN A 147 15.90 27.94 6.47
C ASN A 147 17.18 27.49 5.79
N THR A 148 17.85 28.45 5.15
CA THR A 148 19.21 28.30 4.65
C THR A 148 20.15 28.34 5.86
N GLU A 149 20.34 27.23 6.55
CA GLU A 149 21.53 27.06 7.39
C GLU A 149 22.72 26.82 6.46
N GLN A 150 23.54 27.87 6.34
CA GLN A 150 24.82 27.82 5.66
C GLN A 150 25.73 26.79 6.38
N MET A 151 25.97 25.66 5.72
CA MET A 151 26.95 24.68 6.16
C MET A 151 28.36 25.29 6.01
N SER A 152 28.93 25.78 7.12
CA SER A 152 30.28 26.34 7.15
C SER A 152 31.31 25.23 6.88
N LEU A 153 32.08 25.41 5.80
CA LEU A 153 33.23 24.59 5.45
C LEU A 153 34.31 24.70 6.55
N VAL A 154 34.63 23.58 7.20
CA VAL A 154 35.81 23.49 8.07
C VAL A 154 37.04 23.24 7.18
N SER A 155 37.98 24.17 7.18
CA SER A 155 39.31 24.00 6.56
C SER A 155 40.21 23.10 7.42
N PRO A 156 41.13 22.32 6.82
CA PRO A 156 42.06 21.48 7.57
C PRO A 156 43.17 22.35 8.20
N ALA A 157 43.51 22.05 9.45
CA ALA A 157 44.71 22.60 10.09
C ALA A 157 45.96 21.78 9.70
N SER A 158 47.08 22.50 9.69
CA SER A 158 48.40 22.24 9.10
C SER A 158 49.08 20.89 9.36
#